data_AF-A0A177T490-F1
#
_entry.id   AF-A0A177T490-F1
#
_cell.length_a   1.000
_cell.length_b   1.000
_cell.length_c   1.000
_cell.angle_alpha   90.00
_cell.angle_beta   90.00
_cell.angle_gamma   90.00
#
_symmetry.space_group_name_H-M   'P 1'
#
loop_
_entity.id
_entity.type
_entity.pdbx_description
1 polymer ?
#
loop_
_entity_poly.entity_id
_entity_poly.type
_entity_poly.pdbx_seq_one_letter_code
_entity_poly.pdbx_strand_id
1 'polypeptide(L)'
;MFLLLPVSLLLLLLWGAVHIATTQKAQYSYPSPSGRFILQSVLLAPWLGSWNDLAYIRVIDTHAPGSTYRTPLYDKHYTDMRSHEDDRTVGIVWFDFDKQQQTFEIGVPEWQDSWLNLFISNTPYQVIEN
;
A
#
# COMPACT_ATOMS: atom_id res chain seq x y z
N MET A 1 18.33 -33.20 7.08
CA MET A 1 16.88 -33.24 7.37
C MET A 1 16.47 -32.28 8.50
N PHE A 2 17.22 -32.13 9.59
CA PHE A 2 16.87 -31.26 10.74
C PHE A 2 16.91 -29.73 10.48
N LEU A 3 17.66 -29.26 9.49
CA LEU A 3 17.72 -27.82 9.14
C LEU A 3 16.54 -27.31 8.30
N LEU A 4 15.74 -28.21 7.70
CA LEU A 4 14.64 -27.84 6.81
C LEU A 4 13.39 -27.38 7.57
N LEU A 5 13.12 -27.97 8.73
CA LEU A 5 11.98 -27.61 9.57
C LEU A 5 11.98 -26.14 10.04
N PRO A 6 13.08 -25.60 10.61
CA PRO A 6 13.07 -24.20 11.05
C PRO A 6 12.98 -23.21 9.88
N VAL A 7 13.59 -23.53 8.73
CA VAL A 7 13.50 -22.70 7.53
C VAL A 7 12.08 -22.69 6.97
N SER A 8 11.45 -23.86 6.85
CA SER A 8 10.05 -23.95 6.40
C SER A 8 9.10 -23.22 7.35
N LEU A 9 9.31 -23.32 8.66
CA LEU A 9 8.51 -22.58 9.63
C LEU A 9 8.68 -21.06 9.47
N LEU A 10 9.91 -20.59 9.30
CA LEU A 10 10.19 -19.17 9.07
C LEU A 10 9.51 -18.65 7.79
N LEU A 11 9.56 -19.42 6.71
CA LEU A 11 8.90 -19.08 5.44
C LEU A 11 7.38 -19.04 5.59
N LEU A 12 6.78 -19.99 6.32
CA LEU A 12 5.35 -20.01 6.60
C LEU A 12 4.92 -18.80 7.44
N LEU A 13 5.72 -18.42 8.44
CA LEU A 13 5.46 -17.23 9.27
C LEU A 13 5.58 -15.95 8.44
N LEU A 14 6.61 -15.83 7.60
CA LEU A 14 6.78 -14.68 6.71
C LEU A 14 5.62 -14.60 5.71
N TRP A 15 5.26 -15.72 5.08
CA TRP A 15 4.12 -15.78 4.17
C TRP A 15 2.81 -15.37 4.87
N GLY A 16 2.56 -15.88 6.08
CA GLY A 16 1.40 -15.52 6.88
C GLY A 16 1.36 -14.02 7.21
N ALA A 17 2.50 -13.45 7.63
CA ALA A 17 2.60 -12.02 7.93
C ALA A 17 2.33 -11.14 6.70
N VAL A 18 2.92 -11.47 5.55
CA VAL A 18 2.67 -10.78 4.27
C VAL A 18 1.21 -10.95 3.83
N HIS A 19 0.67 -12.17 3.93
CA HIS A 19 -0.72 -12.43 3.57
C HIS A 19 -1.67 -11.57 4.42
N ILE A 20 -1.47 -11.50 5.74
CA ILE A 20 -2.26 -10.63 6.62
C ILE A 20 -2.09 -9.16 6.22
N ALA A 21 -0.85 -8.67 6.07
CA ALA A 21 -0.57 -7.27 5.75
C ALA A 21 -1.21 -6.82 4.42
N THR A 22 -1.36 -7.73 3.46
CA THR A 22 -1.87 -7.45 2.11
C THR A 22 -3.37 -7.71 1.95
N THR A 23 -4.00 -8.42 2.89
CA THR A 23 -5.45 -8.76 2.84
C THR A 23 -6.27 -8.14 3.97
N GLN A 24 -5.63 -7.60 5.00
CA GLN A 24 -6.31 -6.92 6.10
C GLN A 24 -7.20 -5.76 5.61
N LYS A 25 -8.16 -5.42 6.46
CA LYS A 25 -9.09 -4.32 6.24
C LYS A 25 -8.35 -2.98 6.30
N ALA A 26 -8.83 -2.04 5.49
CA ALA A 26 -8.37 -0.67 5.54
C ALA A 26 -8.89 0.05 6.80
N GLN A 27 -8.09 0.97 7.34
CA GLN A 27 -8.51 1.88 8.41
C GLN A 27 -9.44 2.95 7.84
N TYR A 28 -9.11 3.45 6.65
CA TYR A 28 -9.89 4.45 5.92
C TYR A 28 -10.19 3.93 4.52
N SER A 29 -11.39 4.21 4.02
CA SER A 29 -11.84 3.77 2.70
C SER A 29 -12.80 4.80 2.13
N TYR A 30 -12.37 5.51 1.08
CA TYR A 30 -13.16 6.57 0.46
C TYR A 30 -13.29 6.31 -1.04
N PRO A 31 -14.48 6.57 -1.62
CA PRO A 31 -14.60 6.62 -3.06
C PRO A 31 -13.82 7.83 -3.60
N SER A 32 -13.25 7.66 -4.78
CA SER A 32 -12.83 8.76 -5.64
C SER A 32 -14.03 9.62 -6.07
N PRO A 33 -13.83 10.88 -6.50
CA PRO A 33 -14.89 11.76 -7.00
C PRO A 33 -15.82 11.12 -8.04
N SER A 34 -15.30 10.33 -8.98
CA SER A 34 -16.13 9.62 -9.98
C SER A 34 -16.85 8.40 -9.42
N GLY A 35 -16.43 7.90 -8.26
CA GLY A 35 -16.87 6.64 -7.67
C GLY A 35 -16.24 5.39 -8.29
N ARG A 36 -15.46 5.52 -9.38
CA ARG A 36 -14.82 4.38 -10.05
C ARG A 36 -13.75 3.72 -9.19
N PHE A 37 -12.95 4.51 -8.50
CA PHE A 37 -11.88 4.00 -7.64
C PHE A 37 -12.26 4.07 -6.17
N ILE A 38 -11.79 3.11 -5.39
CA ILE A 38 -11.81 3.15 -3.93
C ILE A 38 -10.36 3.34 -3.45
N LEU A 39 -10.15 4.40 -2.68
CA LEU A 39 -8.88 4.77 -2.08
C LEU A 39 -8.88 4.33 -0.62
N GLN A 40 -7.95 3.46 -0.26
CA GLN A 40 -7.86 2.88 1.07
C GLN A 40 -6.51 3.17 1.70
N SER A 41 -6.49 3.55 2.97
CA SER A 41 -5.26 3.51 3.78
C SER A 41 -5.30 2.27 4.67
N VAL A 42 -4.26 1.45 4.54
CA VAL A 42 -4.14 0.17 5.23
C VAL A 42 -2.96 0.24 6.20
N LEU A 43 -3.25 0.38 7.48
CA LEU A 43 -2.27 0.33 8.55
C LEU A 43 -1.77 -1.11 8.72
N LEU A 44 -0.45 -1.33 8.81
CA LEU A 44 0.10 -2.66 9.04
C LEU A 44 -0.29 -3.17 10.43
N ALA A 45 -0.86 -4.38 10.48
CA ALA A 45 -1.04 -5.09 11.74
C ALA A 45 0.34 -5.29 12.41
N PRO A 46 0.47 -5.01 13.71
CA PRO A 46 1.71 -5.28 14.43
C PRO A 46 2.11 -6.75 14.28
N TRP A 47 3.36 -6.99 13.88
CA TRP A 47 3.92 -8.34 13.81
C TRP A 47 5.14 -8.43 14.70
N LEU A 48 5.07 -9.28 15.75
CA LEU A 48 6.11 -9.43 16.77
C LEU A 48 6.60 -8.09 17.37
N GLY A 49 5.70 -7.10 17.49
CA GLY A 49 6.00 -5.77 18.02
C GLY A 49 6.65 -4.79 17.03
N SER A 50 6.77 -5.15 15.75
CA SER A 50 7.24 -4.27 14.67
C SER A 50 6.10 -3.86 13.71
N TRP A 51 6.34 -2.84 12.88
CA TRP A 51 5.47 -2.34 11.77
C TRP A 51 4.21 -1.56 12.17
N ASN A 52 4.05 -1.24 13.45
CA ASN A 52 2.92 -0.51 14.04
C ASN A 52 2.73 0.95 13.56
N ASP A 53 3.73 1.50 12.88
CA ASP A 53 3.75 2.89 12.41
C ASP A 53 3.80 3.00 10.87
N LEU A 54 3.64 1.89 10.16
CA LEU A 54 3.68 1.85 8.70
C LEU A 54 2.30 1.60 8.09
N ALA A 55 1.99 2.30 7.02
CA ALA A 55 0.78 2.12 6.23
C ALA A 55 1.11 2.09 4.72
N TYR A 56 0.16 1.67 3.90
CA TYR A 56 0.21 1.87 2.45
C TYR A 56 -1.16 2.29 1.91
N ILE A 57 -1.16 2.94 0.76
CA ILE A 57 -2.38 3.24 0.02
C ILE A 57 -2.69 2.09 -0.92
N ARG A 58 -3.95 1.66 -0.89
CA ARG A 58 -4.52 0.67 -1.77
C ARG A 58 -5.58 1.33 -2.65
N VAL A 59 -5.35 1.34 -3.96
CA VAL A 59 -6.30 1.81 -4.97
C VAL A 59 -6.97 0.59 -5.59
N ILE A 60 -8.30 0.56 -5.56
CA ILE A 60 -9.12 -0.52 -6.13
C ILE A 60 -9.92 0.07 -7.29
N ASP A 61 -9.76 -0.46 -8.50
CA ASP A 61 -10.62 -0.11 -9.64
C ASP A 61 -11.89 -0.98 -9.62
N THR A 62 -13.04 -0.37 -9.37
CA THR A 62 -14.32 -1.08 -9.28
C THR A 62 -14.81 -1.60 -10.63
N HIS A 63 -14.32 -1.04 -11.74
CA HIS A 63 -14.68 -1.46 -13.09
C HIS A 63 -13.76 -2.56 -13.64
N ALA A 64 -12.64 -2.84 -12.99
CA ALA A 64 -11.71 -3.91 -13.34
C ALA A 64 -11.48 -4.85 -12.15
N PRO A 65 -12.43 -5.75 -11.86
CA PRO A 65 -12.36 -6.64 -10.69
C PRO A 65 -11.05 -7.41 -10.64
N GLY A 66 -10.33 -7.30 -9.52
CA GLY A 66 -9.00 -7.89 -9.33
C GLY A 66 -7.84 -6.90 -9.47
N SER A 67 -8.09 -5.69 -9.97
CA SER A 67 -7.09 -4.63 -10.07
C SER A 67 -6.96 -3.90 -8.75
N THR A 68 -5.95 -4.27 -7.96
CA THR A 68 -5.61 -3.63 -6.69
C THR A 68 -4.16 -3.19 -6.71
N TYR A 69 -3.96 -1.88 -6.63
CA TYR A 69 -2.66 -1.22 -6.70
C TYR A 69 -2.26 -0.78 -5.30
N ARG A 70 -1.02 -1.06 -4.91
CA ARG A 70 -0.49 -0.78 -3.57
C ARG A 70 0.77 0.05 -3.72
N THR A 71 0.79 1.18 -3.02
CA THR A 71 2.01 1.98 -2.85
C THR A 71 3.05 1.20 -2.04
N PRO A 72 4.31 1.63 -2.06
CA PRO A 72 5.20 1.31 -0.96
C PRO A 72 4.67 1.85 0.37
N LEU A 73 5.27 1.34 1.45
CA LEU A 73 5.00 1.73 2.81
C LEU A 73 5.40 3.19 3.05
N TYR A 74 4.64 3.85 3.91
CA TYR A 74 4.90 5.19 4.39
C TYR A 74 4.57 5.28 5.89
N ASP A 75 5.04 6.34 6.56
CA ASP A 75 4.73 6.58 7.96
C ASP A 75 3.24 6.92 8.13
N LYS A 76 2.54 6.22 9.02
CA LYS A 76 1.09 6.38 9.21
C LYS A 76 0.65 7.79 9.57
N HIS A 77 1.54 8.67 10.04
CA HIS A 77 1.21 10.05 10.40
C HIS A 77 0.71 10.87 9.19
N TYR A 78 1.04 10.47 7.96
CA TYR A 78 0.48 11.03 6.73
C TYR A 78 -0.95 10.53 6.47
N THR A 79 -1.91 11.05 7.24
CA THR A 79 -3.31 10.58 7.30
C THR A 79 -4.30 11.36 6.42
N ASP A 80 -3.84 12.35 5.65
CA ASP A 80 -4.73 13.18 4.85
C ASP A 80 -5.28 12.40 3.65
N MET A 81 -6.48 11.85 3.84
CA MET A 81 -7.20 11.00 2.88
C MET A 81 -8.15 11.81 1.97
N ARG A 82 -8.03 13.14 1.92
CA ARG A 82 -8.83 13.94 0.97
C ARG A 82 -8.52 13.49 -0.44
N SER A 83 -9.53 12.95 -1.11
CA SER A 83 -9.37 12.38 -2.45
C SER A 83 -9.50 13.44 -3.53
N HIS A 84 -8.78 13.23 -4.63
CA HIS A 84 -8.91 13.97 -5.86
C HIS A 84 -8.85 13.02 -7.05
N GLU A 85 -9.37 13.47 -8.17
CA GLU A 85 -9.37 12.74 -9.42
C GLU A 85 -9.49 13.73 -10.58
N ASP A 86 -8.69 13.53 -11.61
CA ASP A 86 -8.78 14.22 -12.90
C ASP A 86 -8.81 13.16 -14.01
N ASP A 87 -8.65 13.55 -15.29
CA ASP A 87 -8.70 12.60 -16.41
C ASP A 87 -7.57 11.56 -16.40
N ARG A 88 -6.42 11.90 -15.80
CA ARG A 88 -5.19 11.10 -15.80
C ARG A 88 -4.91 10.43 -14.45
N THR A 89 -5.16 11.12 -13.35
CA THR A 89 -4.78 10.69 -12.00
C THR A 89 -5.99 10.50 -11.08
N VAL A 90 -5.81 9.67 -10.07
CA VAL A 90 -6.69 9.56 -8.91
C VAL A 90 -5.81 9.38 -7.67
N GLY A 91 -6.12 10.05 -6.58
CA GLY A 91 -5.18 10.09 -5.47
C GLY A 91 -5.74 10.66 -4.19
N ILE A 92 -4.85 10.77 -3.22
CA ILE A 92 -5.00 11.56 -2.00
C ILE A 92 -3.80 12.49 -1.90
N VAL A 93 -3.80 13.42 -0.94
CA VAL A 93 -2.83 14.54 -0.83
C VAL A 93 -1.37 14.19 -1.10
N TRP A 94 -0.89 13.02 -0.69
CA TRP A 94 0.52 12.62 -0.84
C TRP A 94 0.79 11.55 -1.91
N PHE A 95 -0.26 11.03 -2.56
CA PHE A 95 -0.18 9.87 -3.44
C PHE A 95 -1.07 10.04 -4.65
N ASP A 96 -0.45 10.08 -5.82
CA ASP A 96 -1.14 10.12 -7.11
C ASP A 96 -0.99 8.80 -7.84
N PHE A 97 -2.09 8.22 -8.29
CA PHE A 97 -2.09 7.04 -9.15
C PHE A 97 -2.42 7.43 -10.58
N ASP A 98 -1.47 7.25 -11.50
CA ASP A 98 -1.70 7.42 -12.94
C ASP A 98 -2.55 6.27 -13.47
N LYS A 99 -3.76 6.57 -13.93
CA LYS A 99 -4.74 5.58 -14.38
C LYS A 99 -4.32 4.84 -15.66
N GLN A 100 -3.47 5.45 -16.49
CA GLN A 100 -3.02 4.88 -17.77
C GLN A 100 -1.73 4.09 -17.60
N GLN A 101 -0.75 4.67 -16.91
CA GLN A 101 0.55 4.06 -16.68
C GLN A 101 0.53 3.06 -15.53
N GLN A 102 -0.49 3.13 -14.66
CA GLN A 102 -0.62 2.31 -13.46
C GLN A 102 0.62 2.43 -12.57
N THR A 103 1.02 3.68 -12.32
CA THR A 103 2.19 4.03 -11.51
C THR A 103 1.80 5.02 -10.43
N PHE A 104 2.52 5.00 -9.30
CA PHE A 104 2.34 5.99 -8.24
C PHE A 104 3.38 7.11 -8.31
N GLU A 105 2.95 8.34 -8.04
CA GLU A 105 3.82 9.44 -7.61
C GLU A 105 3.62 9.66 -6.11
N ILE A 106 4.73 9.79 -5.38
CA ILE A 106 4.74 9.86 -3.92
C ILE A 106 5.39 11.16 -3.50
N GLY A 107 4.59 12.07 -2.95
CA GLY A 107 5.05 13.37 -2.43
C GLY A 107 5.22 13.41 -0.92
N VAL A 108 5.28 12.26 -0.25
CA VAL A 108 5.45 12.19 1.22
C VAL A 108 6.80 12.82 1.62
N PRO A 109 6.82 13.86 2.46
CA PRO A 109 8.06 14.47 2.95
C PRO A 109 8.93 13.46 3.70
N GLU A 110 10.24 13.51 3.47
CA GLU A 110 11.24 12.64 4.10
C GLU A 110 10.89 11.14 4.00
N TRP A 111 10.28 10.73 2.89
CA TRP A 111 9.91 9.33 2.68
C TRP A 111 11.14 8.42 2.78
N GLN A 112 11.01 7.36 3.57
CA GLN A 112 12.06 6.36 3.78
C GLN A 112 11.64 5.02 3.18
N ASP A 113 12.52 4.45 2.35
CA ASP A 113 12.28 3.13 1.79
C ASP A 113 12.33 2.04 2.87
N SER A 114 11.56 0.98 2.64
CA SER A 114 11.50 -0.19 3.51
C SER A 114 11.67 -1.44 2.67
N TRP A 115 12.53 -2.36 3.10
CA TRP A 115 12.72 -3.65 2.44
C TRP A 115 11.40 -4.46 2.33
N LEU A 116 10.43 -4.18 3.20
CA LEU A 116 9.09 -4.79 3.15
C LEU A 116 8.33 -4.43 1.87
N ASN A 117 8.71 -3.35 1.19
CA ASN A 117 8.12 -2.94 -0.08
C ASN A 117 8.28 -4.01 -1.16
N LEU A 118 9.24 -4.93 -1.03
CA LEU A 118 9.36 -6.13 -1.88
C LEU A 118 8.11 -7.03 -1.83
N PHE A 119 7.33 -6.97 -0.76
CA PHE A 119 6.15 -7.80 -0.53
C PHE A 119 4.85 -6.97 -0.50
N ILE A 120 4.92 -5.75 0.02
CA ILE A 120 3.75 -4.89 0.21
C ILE A 120 3.41 -4.10 -1.05
N SER A 121 4.40 -3.46 -1.67
CA SER A 121 4.19 -2.73 -2.92
C SER A 121 4.02 -3.73 -4.06
N ASN A 122 3.09 -3.44 -4.97
CA ASN A 122 2.91 -4.24 -6.19
C ASN A 122 2.77 -3.38 -7.44
N THR A 123 3.04 -2.08 -7.32
CA THR A 123 2.81 -1.09 -8.37
C THR A 123 4.07 -0.25 -8.52
N PRO A 124 4.56 0.01 -9.75
CA PRO A 124 5.71 0.89 -9.95
C PRO A 124 5.44 2.27 -9.36
N TYR A 125 6.47 2.91 -8.83
CA TYR A 125 6.34 4.21 -8.18
C TYR A 125 7.58 5.08 -8.38
N GLN A 126 7.37 6.38 -8.24
CA GLN A 126 8.42 7.37 -8.14
C GLN A 126 8.19 8.26 -6.93
N VAL A 127 9.27 8.61 -6.24
CA VAL A 127 9.26 9.56 -5.13
C VAL A 127 9.66 10.90 -5.70
N ILE A 128 8.80 11.90 -5.52
CA ILE A 128 9.07 13.28 -5.95
C ILE A 128 9.54 14.06 -4.73
N GLU A 129 10.63 14.82 -4.91
CA GLU A 129 11.09 15.73 -3.86
C GLU A 129 10.06 16.86 -3.70
N ASN A 130 9.60 17.07 -2.47
CA ASN A 130 8.62 18.07 -2.08
C ASN A 130 9.26 19.12 -1.17
#